data_AF-A0A7C9E045-F1
#
_entry.id   AF-A0A7C9E045-F1
#
_cell.length_a   1.000
_cell.length_b   1.000
_cell.length_c   1.000
_cell.angle_alpha   90.00
_cell.angle_beta   90.00
_cell.angle_gamma   90.00
#
_symmetry.space_group_name_H-M   'P 1'
#
loop_
_entity.id
_entity.type
_entity.pdbx_description
1 polymer ?
#
loop_
_entity_poly.entity_id
_entity_poly.type
_entity_poly.pdbx_seq_one_letter_code
_entity_poly.pdbx_strand_id
1 'polypeptide(L)'
;EGPNEKCVPLGRSLYSTSMGGAKEIGGGALGLRGFFQSLRPTQQGLALNVDFSVTAFHESIGVIHYLQKRLKFLHDLPRRTGLSLTTEERKEVEKELKNIRVFVSHRDSVQRYRFHCLTEETTEKLWFEDRG
;
A
#
# COMPACT_ATOMS: atom_id res chain seq x y z
N GLU A 1 0.79 4.75 26.70
CA GLU A 1 1.10 4.03 25.46
C GLU A 1 0.16 2.84 25.34
N GLY A 2 -0.78 2.88 24.39
CA GLY A 2 -1.74 1.81 24.20
C GLY A 2 -1.24 0.81 23.15
N PRO A 3 -1.63 -0.48 23.20
CA PRO A 3 -1.21 -1.51 22.22
C PRO A 3 -1.59 -1.19 20.76
N ASN A 4 -2.44 -0.19 20.52
CA ASN A 4 -2.89 0.23 19.18
C ASN A 4 -1.94 1.17 18.43
N GLU A 5 -0.97 1.81 19.09
CA GLU A 5 -0.09 2.80 18.42
C GLU A 5 0.83 2.17 17.35
N LYS A 6 0.94 0.83 17.31
CA LYS A 6 1.78 0.09 16.37
C LYS A 6 1.02 -0.97 15.56
N CYS A 7 -0.31 -1.02 15.65
CA CYS A 7 -1.13 -2.05 15.00
C CYS A 7 -2.01 -1.47 13.90
N VAL A 8 -2.17 -2.21 12.81
CA VAL A 8 -3.12 -1.91 11.73
C VAL A 8 -4.40 -2.71 11.99
N PRO A 9 -5.52 -2.07 12.35
CA PRO A 9 -6.80 -2.75 12.54
C PRO A 9 -7.44 -3.10 11.19
N LEU A 10 -7.93 -4.32 11.06
CA LEU A 10 -8.71 -4.77 9.92
C LEU A 10 -9.84 -5.68 10.40
N GLY A 11 -11.06 -5.15 10.39
CA GLY A 11 -12.22 -5.83 10.97
C GLY A 11 -12.02 -6.09 12.47
N ARG A 12 -12.00 -7.36 12.85
CA ARG A 12 -11.78 -7.82 14.24
C ARG A 12 -10.34 -8.28 14.50
N SER A 13 -9.44 -8.04 13.56
CA SER A 13 -8.06 -8.43 13.65
C SER A 13 -7.13 -7.22 13.78
N LEU A 14 -6.00 -7.41 14.45
CA LEU A 14 -4.91 -6.45 14.57
C LEU A 14 -3.63 -7.05 14.00
N TYR A 15 -2.91 -6.30 13.17
CA TYR A 15 -1.66 -6.74 12.54
C TYR A 15 -0.52 -5.78 12.84
N SER A 16 0.71 -6.28 13.00
CA SER A 16 1.88 -5.43 13.19
C SER A 16 3.16 -6.08 12.72
N THR A 17 4.12 -5.26 12.28
CA THR A 17 5.48 -5.73 11.97
C THR A 17 6.24 -6.20 13.21
N SER A 18 5.84 -5.77 14.41
CA SER A 18 6.42 -6.25 15.67
C SER A 18 6.02 -7.70 16.00
N MET A 19 4.95 -8.22 15.39
CA MET A 19 4.41 -9.56 15.65
C MET A 19 5.12 -10.65 14.84
N GLY A 20 6.46 -10.67 14.88
CA GLY A 20 7.26 -11.65 14.12
C GLY A 20 7.68 -11.17 12.72
N GLY A 21 7.73 -9.85 12.51
CA GLY A 21 8.25 -9.24 11.30
C GLY A 21 7.23 -9.11 10.16
N ALA A 22 7.66 -8.41 9.11
CA ALA A 22 7.04 -8.48 7.80
C ALA A 22 7.80 -9.47 6.92
N LYS A 23 7.09 -10.27 6.13
CA LYS A 23 7.69 -11.14 5.13
C LYS A 23 7.29 -10.69 3.73
N GLU A 24 8.25 -10.43 2.85
CA GLU A 24 7.93 -10.17 1.44
C GLU A 24 7.30 -11.43 0.82
N ILE A 25 6.15 -11.24 0.18
CA ILE A 25 5.41 -12.31 -0.52
C ILE A 25 5.35 -12.07 -2.04
N GLY A 26 6.13 -11.11 -2.54
CA GLY A 26 6.25 -10.76 -3.96
C GLY A 26 5.30 -9.66 -4.41
N GLY A 27 5.60 -9.04 -5.56
CA GLY A 27 4.74 -8.01 -6.16
C GLY A 27 4.53 -6.76 -5.31
N GLY A 28 5.50 -6.39 -4.48
CA GLY A 28 5.38 -5.27 -3.54
C GLY A 28 4.36 -5.50 -2.42
N ALA A 29 4.09 -6.77 -2.08
CA ALA A 29 3.23 -7.13 -0.95
C ALA A 29 4.04 -7.78 0.18
N LEU A 30 3.59 -7.52 1.41
CA LEU A 30 4.11 -8.05 2.65
C LEU A 30 3.05 -8.90 3.34
N GLY A 31 3.41 -10.09 3.81
CA GLY A 31 2.65 -10.82 4.81
C GLY A 31 2.95 -10.27 6.20
N LEU A 32 1.91 -9.74 6.88
CA LEU A 32 1.99 -9.35 8.29
C LEU A 32 1.20 -10.33 9.13
N ARG A 33 1.78 -10.64 10.29
CA ARG A 33 1.15 -11.45 11.32
C ARG A 33 0.32 -10.57 12.24
N GLY A 34 -0.67 -11.20 12.86
CA GLY A 34 -1.64 -10.54 13.72
C GLY A 34 -2.44 -11.55 14.51
N PHE A 35 -3.50 -11.05 15.13
CA PHE A 35 -4.47 -11.88 15.83
C PHE A 35 -5.87 -11.37 15.55
N PHE A 36 -6.79 -12.32 15.36
CA PHE A 36 -8.22 -12.08 15.46
C PHE A 36 -8.60 -12.03 16.93
N GLN A 37 -9.49 -11.11 17.32
CA GLN A 37 -10.05 -11.08 18.67
C GLN A 37 -11.55 -10.78 18.66
N SER A 38 -12.29 -11.44 19.54
CA SER A 38 -13.70 -11.13 19.79
C SER A 38 -14.13 -11.50 21.21
N LEU A 39 -14.94 -10.66 21.83
CA LEU A 39 -15.62 -11.02 23.09
C LEU A 39 -16.90 -11.79 22.77
N ARG A 40 -17.11 -12.90 23.48
CA ARG A 40 -18.27 -13.79 23.33
C ARG A 40 -18.95 -13.95 24.69
N PRO A 41 -20.27 -13.73 24.79
CA PRO A 41 -21.00 -14.10 25.99
C PRO A 41 -21.09 -15.63 26.09
N THR A 42 -20.88 -16.14 27.29
CA THR A 42 -21.01 -17.56 27.64
C THR A 42 -21.82 -17.70 28.92
N GLN A 43 -22.26 -18.91 29.27
CA GLN A 43 -22.96 -19.16 30.53
C GLN A 43 -22.11 -18.84 31.78
N GLN A 44 -20.78 -18.84 31.64
CA GLN A 44 -19.82 -18.56 32.71
C GLN A 44 -19.33 -17.09 32.71
N GLY A 45 -19.97 -16.22 31.91
CA GLY A 45 -19.57 -14.83 31.74
C GLY A 45 -18.95 -14.55 30.37
N LEU A 46 -18.18 -13.47 30.26
CA LEU A 46 -17.53 -13.08 29.01
C LEU A 46 -16.25 -13.90 28.77
N ALA A 47 -16.13 -14.46 27.58
CA ALA A 47 -14.91 -15.11 27.10
C ALA A 47 -14.28 -14.29 25.97
N LEU A 48 -12.96 -14.19 25.98
CA LEU A 48 -12.19 -13.62 24.87
C LEU A 48 -11.74 -14.75 23.93
N ASN A 49 -12.28 -14.73 22.71
CA ASN A 49 -11.84 -15.62 21.64
C ASN A 49 -10.70 -14.95 20.86
N VAL A 50 -9.53 -15.57 20.86
CA VAL A 50 -8.32 -15.10 20.16
C VAL A 50 -7.81 -16.19 19.24
N ASP A 51 -7.42 -15.82 18.03
CA ASP A 51 -6.77 -16.73 17.08
C ASP A 51 -5.64 -16.03 16.32
N PHE A 52 -4.64 -16.78 15.90
CA PHE A 52 -3.54 -16.29 15.08
C PHE A 52 -4.02 -15.98 13.66
N SER A 53 -3.51 -14.90 13.06
CA SER A 53 -3.87 -14.51 11.70
C SER A 53 -2.67 -13.97 10.93
N VAL A 54 -2.67 -14.17 9.61
CA VAL A 54 -1.72 -13.55 8.68
C VAL A 54 -2.51 -12.94 7.54
N THR A 55 -2.18 -11.72 7.15
CA THR A 55 -2.79 -11.07 5.99
C THR A 55 -1.76 -10.30 5.16
N ALA A 56 -2.12 -10.05 3.90
CA ALA A 56 -1.28 -9.35 2.94
C ALA A 56 -1.52 -7.84 3.00
N PHE A 57 -0.45 -7.07 3.02
CA PHE A 57 -0.44 -5.61 2.95
C PHE A 57 0.44 -5.15 1.80
N HIS A 58 0.17 -3.95 1.25
CA HIS A 58 1.11 -3.31 0.35
C HIS A 58 2.36 -2.88 1.12
N GLU A 59 3.52 -3.14 0.54
CA GLU A 59 4.79 -2.63 1.04
C GLU A 59 4.82 -1.10 0.93
N SER A 60 5.24 -0.43 2.01
CA SER A 60 5.32 1.03 2.06
C SER A 60 6.63 1.52 1.42
N ILE A 61 6.71 1.46 0.10
CA ILE A 61 7.85 1.89 -0.73
C ILE A 61 7.45 2.96 -1.75
N GLY A 62 8.43 3.58 -2.41
CA GLY A 62 8.18 4.56 -3.46
C GLY A 62 7.38 3.96 -4.63
N VAL A 63 6.46 4.74 -5.20
CA VAL A 63 5.52 4.29 -6.25
C VAL A 63 6.25 3.69 -7.46
N ILE A 64 7.37 4.28 -7.87
CA ILE A 64 8.18 3.75 -8.98
C ILE A 64 8.72 2.36 -8.63
N HIS A 65 9.34 2.19 -7.45
CA HIS A 65 9.86 0.90 -7.01
C HIS A 65 8.75 -0.15 -6.83
N TYR A 66 7.59 0.26 -6.31
CA TYR A 66 6.40 -0.60 -6.22
C TYR A 66 5.96 -1.11 -7.59
N LEU A 67 5.90 -0.23 -8.58
CA LEU A 67 5.57 -0.61 -9.96
C LEU A 67 6.63 -1.52 -10.58
N GLN A 68 7.92 -1.28 -10.31
CA GLN A 68 8.99 -2.19 -10.77
C GLN A 68 8.84 -3.60 -10.20
N LYS A 69 8.38 -3.75 -8.95
CA LYS A 69 8.10 -5.09 -8.38
C LYS A 69 6.91 -5.80 -9.04
N ARG A 70 6.05 -5.08 -9.77
CA ARG A 70 4.81 -5.62 -10.36
C ARG A 70 4.83 -5.74 -11.88
N LEU A 71 5.48 -4.81 -12.56
CA LEU A 71 5.45 -4.66 -14.01
C LEU A 71 6.84 -4.89 -14.58
N LYS A 72 6.99 -6.01 -15.30
CA LYS A 72 8.29 -6.46 -15.80
C LYS A 72 8.97 -5.42 -16.70
N PHE A 73 8.18 -4.72 -17.51
CA PHE A 73 8.68 -3.73 -18.46
C PHE A 73 9.25 -2.47 -17.79
N LEU A 74 9.07 -2.31 -16.47
CA LEU A 74 9.62 -1.21 -15.67
C LEU A 74 10.92 -1.59 -14.93
N HIS A 75 11.33 -2.87 -14.89
CA HIS A 75 12.57 -3.27 -14.23
C HIS A 75 13.79 -2.50 -14.76
N ASP A 76 13.86 -2.31 -16.08
CA ASP A 76 14.97 -1.63 -16.75
C ASP A 76 14.70 -0.14 -17.03
N LEU A 77 13.88 0.53 -16.19
CA LEU A 77 13.59 1.96 -16.30
C LEU A 77 14.84 2.85 -16.56
N PRO A 78 16.01 2.64 -15.92
CA PRO A 78 17.21 3.42 -16.20
C PRO A 78 17.68 3.37 -17.65
N ARG A 79 17.35 2.31 -18.40
CA ARG A 79 17.67 2.17 -19.83
C ARG A 79 16.58 2.74 -20.75
N ARG A 80 15.39 3.01 -20.21
CA ARG A 80 14.22 3.53 -20.95
C ARG A 80 14.07 5.05 -20.83
N THR A 81 15.06 5.76 -20.30
CA THR A 81 15.04 7.22 -20.15
C THR A 81 14.73 7.90 -21.49
N GLY A 82 13.60 8.61 -21.55
CA GLY A 82 13.12 9.33 -22.74
C GLY A 82 11.95 8.69 -23.49
N LEU A 83 11.57 7.44 -23.16
CA LEU A 83 10.40 6.79 -23.76
C LEU A 83 9.16 6.99 -22.87
N SER A 84 8.09 7.53 -23.45
CA SER A 84 6.78 7.57 -22.83
C SER A 84 6.16 6.17 -22.77
N LEU A 85 5.32 5.91 -21.77
CA LEU A 85 4.53 4.67 -21.70
C LEU A 85 3.64 4.55 -22.95
N THR A 86 3.55 3.35 -23.51
CA THR A 86 2.50 3.08 -24.51
C THR A 86 1.11 3.13 -23.86
N THR A 87 0.06 3.17 -24.69
CA THR A 87 -1.33 3.12 -24.21
C THR A 87 -1.61 1.87 -23.37
N GLU A 88 -1.03 0.73 -23.75
CA GLU A 88 -1.15 -0.55 -23.05
C GLU A 88 -0.39 -0.52 -21.72
N GLU A 89 0.87 -0.09 -21.73
CA GLU A 89 1.70 0.03 -20.52
C GLU A 89 1.05 0.99 -19.50
N ARG A 90 0.47 2.09 -19.99
CA ARG A 90 -0.27 3.05 -19.16
C ARG A 90 -1.47 2.40 -18.47
N LYS A 91 -2.28 1.63 -19.21
CA LYS A 91 -3.43 0.91 -18.65
C LYS A 91 -2.99 -0.12 -17.60
N GLU A 92 -1.86 -0.79 -17.82
CA GLU A 92 -1.29 -1.71 -16.82
C GLU A 92 -0.86 -0.96 -15.56
N VAL A 93 -0.15 0.17 -15.67
CA VAL A 93 0.22 1.00 -14.51
C VAL A 93 -1.02 1.46 -13.73
N GLU A 94 -2.03 2.00 -14.42
CA GLU A 94 -3.26 2.45 -13.78
C GLU A 94 -4.00 1.31 -13.07
N LYS A 95 -4.01 0.11 -13.66
CA LYS A 95 -4.59 -1.09 -13.06
C LYS A 95 -3.85 -1.48 -11.77
N GLU A 96 -2.52 -1.46 -11.78
CA GLU A 96 -1.71 -1.81 -10.60
C GLU A 96 -1.81 -0.79 -9.46
N LEU A 97 -2.07 0.48 -9.78
CA LEU A 97 -2.26 1.55 -8.79
C LEU A 97 -3.72 1.76 -8.38
N LYS A 98 -4.67 1.11 -9.05
CA LYS A 98 -6.09 1.26 -8.76
C LYS A 98 -6.38 0.94 -7.29
N ASN A 99 -7.07 1.86 -6.61
CA ASN A 99 -7.42 1.77 -5.18
C ASN A 99 -6.24 1.82 -4.20
N ILE A 100 -5.03 2.12 -4.66
CA ILE A 100 -3.88 2.34 -3.76
C ILE A 100 -3.96 3.75 -3.17
N ARG A 101 -3.62 3.85 -1.88
CA ARG A 101 -3.36 5.14 -1.22
C ARG A 101 -1.87 5.41 -1.22
N VAL A 102 -1.48 6.60 -1.64
CA VAL A 102 -0.10 7.07 -1.68
C VAL A 102 0.05 8.28 -0.76
N PHE A 103 1.28 8.58 -0.36
CA PHE A 103 1.61 9.82 0.33
C PHE A 103 2.77 10.50 -0.36
N VAL A 104 2.84 11.82 -0.22
CA VAL A 104 3.95 12.61 -0.76
C VAL A 104 5.08 12.67 0.27
N SER A 105 6.32 12.56 -0.20
CA SER A 105 7.52 12.60 0.65
C SER A 105 8.31 13.91 0.55
N HIS A 106 7.83 14.88 -0.25
CA HIS A 106 8.52 16.16 -0.48
C HIS A 106 8.06 17.27 0.47
N ARG A 107 7.18 16.97 1.43
CA ARG A 107 6.67 17.90 2.45
C ARG A 107 6.78 17.25 3.82
N ASP A 108 6.89 18.06 4.87
CA ASP A 108 6.91 17.58 6.26
C ASP A 108 5.53 17.12 6.79
N SER A 109 4.50 17.15 5.93
CA SER A 109 3.15 16.67 6.25
C SER A 109 2.87 15.30 5.63
N VAL A 110 2.24 14.42 6.41
CA VAL A 110 1.80 13.09 5.91
C VAL A 110 0.46 13.21 5.19
N GLN A 111 0.48 13.93 4.06
CA GLN A 111 -0.70 14.07 3.20
C GLN A 111 -0.85 12.83 2.33
N ARG A 112 -2.05 12.21 2.40
CA ARG A 112 -2.38 10.97 1.69
C ARG A 112 -3.41 11.24 0.59
N TYR A 113 -3.22 10.57 -0.54
CA TYR A 113 -4.11 10.64 -1.70
C TYR A 113 -4.48 9.24 -2.16
N ARG A 114 -5.65 9.10 -2.76
CA ARG A 114 -6.02 7.87 -3.47
C ARG A 114 -5.66 8.05 -4.94
N PHE A 115 -4.95 7.08 -5.50
CA PHE A 115 -4.67 7.08 -6.93
C PHE A 115 -5.97 7.01 -7.73
N HIS A 116 -6.11 7.88 -8.73
CA HIS A 116 -7.26 7.93 -9.62
C HIS A 116 -6.89 7.43 -11.02
N CYS A 117 -6.03 8.18 -11.71
CA CYS A 117 -5.49 7.86 -13.03
C CYS A 117 -4.14 8.56 -13.24
N LEU A 118 -3.46 8.22 -14.32
CA LEU A 118 -2.32 9.01 -14.80
C LEU A 118 -2.83 10.24 -15.58
N THR A 119 -1.99 11.25 -15.74
CA THR A 119 -2.22 12.40 -16.65
C THR A 119 -1.83 12.02 -18.07
N GLU A 120 -2.55 12.47 -19.10
CA GLU A 120 -2.23 12.10 -20.49
C GLU A 120 -0.85 12.62 -20.91
N GLU A 121 -0.52 13.82 -20.49
CA GLU A 121 0.75 14.48 -20.74
C GLU A 121 1.84 14.04 -19.76
N THR A 122 3.09 14.08 -20.22
CA THR A 122 4.27 13.88 -19.37
C THR A 122 4.45 15.04 -18.39
N THR A 123 5.14 14.81 -17.29
CA THR A 123 5.39 15.83 -16.25
C THR A 123 6.01 17.11 -16.80
N GLU A 124 6.84 17.03 -17.86
CA GLU A 124 7.48 18.18 -18.50
C GLU A 124 6.51 19.09 -19.26
N LYS A 125 5.40 18.53 -19.75
CA LYS A 125 4.38 19.24 -20.54
C LYS A 125 3.12 19.54 -19.73
N LEU A 126 3.00 18.96 -18.54
CA LEU A 126 1.82 19.11 -17.70
C LEU A 126 1.80 20.47 -17.02
N TRP A 127 0.69 21.19 -17.17
CA TRP A 127 0.41 22.45 -16.49
C TRP A 127 -0.92 22.39 -15.75
N PHE A 128 -1.01 23.16 -14.66
CA PHE A 128 -2.23 23.36 -13.90
C PHE A 128 -2.33 24.83 -13.49
N GLU A 129 -3.56 25.34 -13.39
CA GLU A 129 -3.79 26.66 -12.83
C GLU A 129 -3.36 26.69 -11.37
N ASP A 130 -2.60 27.71 -10.99
CA ASP A 130 -2.22 27.93 -9.60
C ASP A 130 -3.47 28.30 -8.79
N ARG A 131 -3.76 27.50 -7.77
CA ARG A 131 -4.89 27.72 -6.86
C ARG A 131 -4.36 28.40 -5.60
N GLY A 132 -3.92 29.65 -5.76
CA GLY A 132 -3.54 30.54 -4.66
C GLY A 132 -4.67 30.75 -3.68
#